data_AF-A0A927R3K2-F1
#
_entry.id   AF-A0A927R3K2-F1
#
_cell.length_a   1.000
_cell.length_b   1.000
_cell.length_c   1.000
_cell.angle_alpha   90.00
_cell.angle_beta   90.00
_cell.angle_gamma   90.00
#
_symmetry.space_group_name_H-M   'P 1'
#
loop_
_entity.id
_entity.type
_entity.pdbx_description
1 polymer ?
#
loop_
_entity_poly.entity_id
_entity_poly.type
_entity_poly.pdbx_seq_one_letter_code
_entity_poly.pdbx_strand_id
1 'polypeptide(L)'
;MSLTPPTPPTSAESTDPAALIPASAVPLATPPTLATQAEPTPEPTPEPTPEPTPEPTPEPTPASTVESAAPTAEPISTSTAEPSPVPAAVPTSGIAVPDPGSVGPVIAAVSGVTHVLDRPAVRQLSLFGVEANDPATGDLAGLLAGPGEVVRMGGTARVSIVVDAAWRVHVLVAELARRGLSASWIGRVEEQHGVRTSYTTRLAPLSASWLRGTAKRPPPGFFLNGPRLRLWAAAAGRAEQLGFVLRLGPADEGCWEAVGAALAAIGLPGVLLDPGAGGPGYRITGRRRLARLAELVGDRPPAAPPAQWPGGVA
;
A
#
# COMPACT_ATOMS: atom_id res chain seq x y z
N MET A 1 65.66 62.45 14.34
CA MET A 1 66.16 61.91 15.63
C MET A 1 64.97 61.39 16.41
N SER A 2 65.09 60.21 17.01
CA SER A 2 64.21 59.56 18.02
C SER A 2 62.70 59.42 17.65
N LEU A 3 62.15 58.24 17.36
CA LEU A 3 62.00 57.01 18.19
C LEU A 3 61.14 57.29 19.44
N THR A 4 60.12 56.50 19.80
CA THR A 4 60.14 55.08 20.27
C THR A 4 58.65 54.58 20.36
N PRO A 5 58.27 53.30 20.61
CA PRO A 5 58.35 52.13 19.70
C PRO A 5 56.98 51.34 19.63
N PRO A 6 56.85 49.98 19.55
CA PRO A 6 56.05 49.40 18.45
C PRO A 6 54.93 48.40 18.85
N THR A 7 54.16 47.97 17.84
CA THR A 7 53.19 46.87 17.90
C THR A 7 53.89 45.49 17.86
N PRO A 8 53.48 44.48 18.66
CA PRO A 8 53.90 43.09 18.48
C PRO A 8 53.07 42.37 17.39
N PRO A 9 53.62 41.35 16.70
CA PRO A 9 53.06 40.83 15.45
C PRO A 9 52.20 39.57 15.59
N THR A 10 51.48 39.26 14.51
CA THR A 10 50.97 37.91 14.20
C THR A 10 52.14 36.94 13.96
N SER A 11 52.04 35.73 14.51
CA SER A 11 52.78 34.55 14.05
C SER A 11 51.81 33.41 13.78
N ALA A 12 52.07 32.65 12.73
CA ALA A 12 51.26 31.53 12.29
C ALA A 12 52.01 30.20 12.42
N GLU A 13 51.24 29.12 12.31
CA GLU A 13 51.64 27.83 11.70
C GLU A 13 52.56 26.87 12.49
N SER A 14 52.48 25.59 12.07
CA SER A 14 53.34 24.44 12.40
C SER A 14 53.07 23.72 13.73
N THR A 15 53.08 22.38 13.84
CA THR A 15 52.99 21.23 12.90
C THR A 15 52.67 19.98 13.74
N ASP A 16 51.84 19.05 13.24
CA ASP A 16 51.62 17.72 13.83
C ASP A 16 52.83 16.80 13.54
N PRO A 17 53.38 16.07 14.54
CA PRO A 17 53.32 14.62 14.37
C PRO A 17 53.20 13.78 15.67
N ALA A 18 52.18 12.93 15.69
CA ALA A 18 52.26 11.48 15.96
C ALA A 18 52.47 10.88 17.38
N ALA A 19 51.84 9.70 17.55
CA ALA A 19 52.19 8.56 18.42
C ALA A 19 51.66 8.46 19.89
N LEU A 20 50.46 7.89 20.01
CA LEU A 20 50.21 6.54 20.61
C LEU A 20 50.45 6.26 22.13
N ILE A 21 49.37 6.40 22.96
CA ILE A 21 48.96 5.48 24.09
C ILE A 21 49.87 5.46 25.38
N PRO A 22 49.46 5.08 26.63
CA PRO A 22 48.15 4.82 27.29
C PRO A 22 47.85 5.56 28.64
N ALA A 23 46.59 5.43 29.10
CA ALA A 23 46.10 5.18 30.49
C ALA A 23 46.32 6.10 31.73
N SER A 24 45.25 6.12 32.54
CA SER A 24 45.16 6.19 34.02
C SER A 24 44.98 7.52 34.77
N ALA A 25 43.98 7.45 35.67
CA ALA A 25 43.84 8.12 36.97
C ALA A 25 43.70 9.66 37.05
N VAL A 26 42.45 10.11 37.21
CA VAL A 26 42.09 11.37 37.88
C VAL A 26 41.40 11.01 39.22
N PRO A 27 41.71 11.68 40.35
CA PRO A 27 41.55 11.08 41.67
C PRO A 27 40.16 11.21 42.30
N LEU A 28 39.94 10.36 43.30
CA LEU A 28 38.76 10.33 44.16
C LEU A 28 38.63 11.63 44.99
N ALA A 29 37.59 12.41 44.74
CA ALA A 29 37.17 13.55 45.57
C ALA A 29 35.74 13.34 46.08
N THR A 30 35.55 13.60 47.37
CA THR A 30 34.38 13.23 48.19
C THR A 30 33.06 13.87 47.70
N PRO A 31 31.91 13.17 47.74
CA PRO A 31 30.64 13.74 47.31
C PRO A 31 30.14 14.85 48.26
N PRO A 32 29.52 15.93 47.74
CA PRO A 32 28.85 16.92 48.58
C PRO A 32 27.53 16.37 49.15
N THR A 33 27.32 16.57 50.45
CA THR A 33 26.10 16.21 51.17
C THR A 33 24.87 16.85 50.54
N LEU A 34 23.90 16.01 50.13
CA LEU A 34 22.61 16.47 49.61
C LEU A 34 21.82 17.18 50.71
N ALA A 35 21.44 18.44 50.45
CA ALA A 35 20.50 19.16 51.29
C ALA A 35 19.10 18.58 51.09
N THR A 36 18.49 18.12 52.19
CA THR A 36 17.10 17.64 52.25
C THR A 36 16.13 18.74 51.81
N GLN A 37 15.59 18.63 50.59
CA GLN A 37 14.34 19.29 50.25
C GLN A 37 13.18 18.47 50.82
N ALA A 38 12.19 19.16 51.38
CA ALA A 38 11.03 18.51 51.97
C ALA A 38 10.20 17.79 50.89
N GLU A 39 9.96 16.51 51.12
CA GLU A 39 9.16 15.64 50.27
C GLU A 39 7.68 16.06 50.34
N PRO A 40 6.98 16.31 49.21
CA PRO A 40 5.55 16.61 49.24
C PRO A 40 4.80 15.36 49.69
N THR A 41 4.00 15.50 50.75
CA THR A 41 3.18 14.42 51.30
C THR A 41 2.29 13.81 50.21
N PRO A 42 2.29 12.48 50.02
CA PRO A 42 1.42 11.85 49.04
C PRO A 42 -0.05 12.05 49.42
N GLU A 43 -0.83 12.57 48.48
CA GLU A 43 -2.30 12.66 48.58
C GLU A 43 -2.87 11.22 48.66
N PRO A 44 -3.84 10.94 49.55
CA PRO A 44 -4.31 9.57 49.76
C PRO A 44 -4.99 9.02 48.51
N THR A 45 -4.48 7.89 48.01
CA THR A 45 -5.10 7.10 46.94
C THR A 45 -6.57 6.84 47.27
N PRO A 46 -7.53 7.15 46.38
CA PRO A 46 -8.93 6.81 46.61
C PRO A 46 -9.08 5.28 46.71
N GLU A 47 -9.83 4.81 47.71
CA GLU A 47 -10.12 3.38 47.87
C GLU A 47 -10.76 2.80 46.59
N PRO A 48 -10.43 1.55 46.22
CA PRO A 48 -11.06 0.90 45.08
C PRO A 48 -12.58 0.83 45.33
N THR A 49 -13.34 1.44 44.42
CA THR A 49 -14.80 1.25 44.40
C THR A 49 -15.07 -0.25 44.23
N PRO A 50 -15.88 -0.88 45.11
CA PRO A 50 -16.15 -2.30 44.99
C PRO A 50 -16.79 -2.61 43.64
N GLU A 51 -16.32 -3.67 42.96
CA GLU A 51 -16.95 -4.15 41.75
C GLU A 51 -18.43 -4.49 42.03
N PRO A 52 -19.35 -4.18 41.10
CA PRO A 52 -20.73 -4.60 41.25
C PRO A 52 -20.80 -6.13 41.27
N THR A 53 -21.29 -6.69 42.37
CA THR A 53 -21.60 -8.12 42.48
C THR A 53 -22.45 -8.53 41.28
N PRO A 54 -22.06 -9.57 40.51
CA PRO A 54 -22.88 -10.04 39.39
C PRO A 54 -24.24 -10.49 39.92
N GLU A 55 -25.32 -9.92 39.38
CA GLU A 55 -26.67 -10.42 39.63
C GLU A 55 -26.74 -11.91 39.24
N PRO A 56 -27.44 -12.75 40.02
CA PRO A 56 -27.60 -14.15 39.67
C PRO A 56 -28.36 -14.25 38.33
N THR A 57 -27.71 -14.83 37.33
CA THR A 57 -28.36 -15.17 36.05
C THR A 57 -29.65 -15.96 36.34
N PRO A 58 -30.81 -15.54 35.83
CA PRO A 58 -32.05 -16.26 36.06
C PRO A 58 -31.96 -17.69 35.51
N GLU A 59 -32.34 -18.64 36.36
CA GLU A 59 -32.37 -20.07 36.05
C GLU A 59 -33.25 -20.33 34.81
N PRO A 60 -32.85 -21.21 33.88
CA PRO A 60 -33.58 -21.41 32.63
C PRO A 60 -35.01 -21.88 32.92
N THR A 61 -35.99 -21.05 32.52
CA THR A 61 -37.41 -21.42 32.55
C THR A 61 -37.59 -22.70 31.71
N PRO A 62 -38.21 -23.76 32.25
CA PRO A 62 -38.41 -24.99 31.50
C PRO A 62 -39.30 -24.71 30.29
N ALA A 63 -38.76 -24.95 29.09
CA ALA A 63 -39.52 -24.84 27.86
C ALA A 63 -40.69 -25.83 27.92
N SER A 64 -41.92 -25.30 27.85
CA SER A 64 -43.11 -26.14 27.88
C SER A 64 -43.12 -27.10 26.70
N THR A 65 -43.33 -28.37 26.99
CA THR A 65 -43.70 -29.40 26.01
C THR A 65 -44.82 -28.87 25.12
N VAL A 66 -44.54 -28.72 23.83
CA VAL A 66 -45.58 -28.74 22.80
C VAL A 66 -45.36 -29.98 21.96
N GLU A 67 -46.11 -31.01 22.34
CA GLU A 67 -46.32 -32.23 21.59
C GLU A 67 -46.84 -31.88 20.19
N SER A 68 -46.06 -32.19 19.14
CA SER A 68 -46.49 -32.02 17.76
C SER A 68 -46.01 -33.19 16.91
N ALA A 69 -46.91 -34.17 16.80
CA ALA A 69 -47.01 -35.25 15.81
C ALA A 69 -45.87 -35.40 14.78
N ALA A 70 -45.30 -36.62 14.76
CA ALA A 70 -44.59 -37.13 13.60
C ALA A 70 -45.48 -37.18 12.35
N PRO A 71 -44.87 -37.16 11.16
CA PRO A 71 -45.20 -38.20 10.21
C PRO A 71 -43.99 -39.04 9.78
N THR A 72 -44.21 -40.35 9.85
CA THR A 72 -43.64 -41.43 9.04
C THR A 72 -42.71 -41.02 7.90
N ALA A 73 -41.49 -41.54 7.92
CA ALA A 73 -40.61 -41.58 6.76
C ALA A 73 -40.98 -42.78 5.86
N GLU A 74 -41.21 -42.54 4.57
CA GLU A 74 -41.11 -43.55 3.51
C GLU A 74 -39.86 -43.26 2.66
N PRO A 75 -39.01 -44.26 2.37
CA PRO A 75 -37.80 -44.05 1.58
C PRO A 75 -38.05 -44.29 0.09
N ILE A 76 -37.75 -43.29 -0.75
CA ILE A 76 -37.57 -43.48 -2.20
C ILE A 76 -36.20 -42.98 -2.66
N SER A 77 -35.32 -43.93 -2.95
CA SER A 77 -34.06 -43.71 -3.66
C SER A 77 -34.16 -44.29 -5.07
N THR A 78 -34.16 -43.44 -6.08
CA THR A 78 -33.86 -43.75 -7.50
C THR A 78 -33.41 -42.41 -8.09
N SER A 79 -32.10 -42.19 -8.26
CA SER A 79 -31.28 -42.61 -9.41
C SER A 79 -31.72 -42.00 -10.75
N THR A 80 -30.70 -41.57 -11.51
CA THR A 80 -30.77 -41.10 -12.91
C THR A 80 -31.12 -39.61 -13.10
N ALA A 81 -30.08 -38.78 -13.07
CA ALA A 81 -30.07 -37.50 -13.77
C ALA A 81 -29.11 -37.62 -14.98
N GLU A 82 -29.70 -37.75 -16.16
CA GLU A 82 -29.02 -37.85 -17.44
C GLU A 82 -28.63 -36.44 -17.96
N PRO A 83 -27.42 -36.23 -18.54
CA PRO A 83 -27.02 -34.93 -19.04
C PRO A 83 -27.54 -34.68 -20.47
N SER A 84 -28.17 -33.53 -20.71
CA SER A 84 -28.57 -33.12 -22.07
C SER A 84 -28.15 -31.66 -22.36
N PRO A 85 -27.27 -31.41 -23.36
CA PRO A 85 -26.81 -30.07 -23.71
C PRO A 85 -27.37 -29.57 -25.04
N VAL A 86 -27.99 -28.39 -25.07
CA VAL A 86 -28.18 -27.58 -26.30
C VAL A 86 -28.16 -26.08 -25.91
N PRO A 87 -27.41 -25.23 -26.63
CA PRO A 87 -28.11 -24.32 -27.52
C PRO A 87 -27.46 -24.25 -28.92
N ALA A 88 -28.29 -24.26 -29.96
CA ALA A 88 -27.86 -24.10 -31.33
C ALA A 88 -28.71 -23.03 -32.03
N ALA A 89 -28.06 -21.93 -32.42
CA ALA A 89 -28.49 -21.05 -33.50
C ALA A 89 -27.26 -20.32 -34.05
N VAL A 90 -26.98 -20.53 -35.34
CA VAL A 90 -25.86 -19.95 -36.09
C VAL A 90 -26.33 -18.60 -36.69
N PRO A 91 -25.43 -17.67 -37.03
CA PRO A 91 -25.39 -17.34 -38.46
C PRO A 91 -23.97 -17.30 -39.04
N THR A 92 -23.86 -17.87 -40.23
CA THR A 92 -22.63 -17.99 -41.02
C THR A 92 -22.25 -16.64 -41.64
N SER A 93 -20.95 -16.35 -41.74
CA SER A 93 -20.44 -15.39 -42.73
C SER A 93 -19.20 -15.98 -43.38
N GLY A 94 -19.26 -16.13 -44.71
CA GLY A 94 -18.28 -16.86 -45.48
C GLY A 94 -16.96 -16.11 -45.63
N ILE A 95 -15.86 -16.84 -45.49
CA ILE A 95 -14.53 -16.37 -45.87
C ILE A 95 -14.42 -16.48 -47.40
N ALA A 96 -14.32 -15.34 -48.09
CA ALA A 96 -14.07 -15.28 -49.52
C ALA A 96 -12.55 -15.20 -49.78
N VAL A 97 -12.04 -16.16 -50.55
CA VAL A 97 -10.66 -16.20 -51.05
C VAL A 97 -10.59 -15.44 -52.38
N PRO A 98 -9.66 -14.49 -52.57
CA PRO A 98 -9.37 -13.92 -53.89
C PRO A 98 -8.18 -14.64 -54.55
N ASP A 99 -8.37 -15.06 -55.80
CA ASP A 99 -7.32 -15.56 -56.71
C ASP A 99 -6.90 -14.40 -57.67
N PRO A 100 -5.64 -14.27 -58.11
CA PRO A 100 -5.17 -13.08 -58.82
C PRO A 100 -5.09 -13.25 -60.35
N GLY A 101 -5.58 -12.28 -61.14
CA GLY A 101 -5.36 -12.29 -62.59
C GLY A 101 -5.87 -11.07 -63.39
N SER A 102 -5.07 -10.65 -64.37
CA SER A 102 -5.35 -9.67 -65.46
C SER A 102 -5.67 -8.21 -65.06
N VAL A 103 -4.74 -7.25 -65.23
CA VAL A 103 -4.33 -6.56 -66.50
C VAL A 103 -5.35 -5.46 -66.92
N GLY A 104 -4.87 -4.21 -67.07
CA GLY A 104 -5.64 -3.03 -67.50
C GLY A 104 -5.83 -2.94 -69.03
N PRO A 105 -5.79 -1.74 -69.69
CA PRO A 105 -5.49 -0.39 -69.19
C PRO A 105 -6.38 0.75 -69.82
N VAL A 106 -5.92 2.03 -69.72
CA VAL A 106 -6.38 3.25 -70.46
C VAL A 106 -7.83 3.72 -70.16
N ILE A 107 -8.30 4.98 -70.28
CA ILE A 107 -7.81 6.36 -70.57
C ILE A 107 -8.51 7.29 -69.52
N ALA A 108 -8.26 8.60 -69.31
CA ALA A 108 -7.39 9.63 -69.89
C ALA A 108 -7.08 10.73 -68.83
N ALA A 109 -6.49 11.87 -69.22
CA ALA A 109 -6.30 13.05 -68.35
C ALA A 109 -7.13 14.26 -68.81
N VAL A 110 -7.56 15.12 -67.87
CA VAL A 110 -7.86 16.55 -68.08
C VAL A 110 -7.48 17.32 -66.80
N SER A 111 -6.83 18.47 -66.96
CA SER A 111 -6.37 19.32 -65.86
C SER A 111 -7.51 20.19 -65.29
N GLY A 112 -7.56 20.33 -63.96
CA GLY A 112 -8.54 21.16 -63.25
C GLY A 112 -7.93 21.83 -62.02
N VAL A 113 -7.64 23.12 -62.15
CA VAL A 113 -6.96 24.02 -61.21
C VAL A 113 -7.57 24.03 -59.78
N THR A 114 -6.66 23.98 -58.80
CA THR A 114 -6.78 24.34 -57.36
C THR A 114 -8.16 24.54 -56.73
N HIS A 115 -8.43 23.79 -55.65
CA HIS A 115 -8.85 24.43 -54.40
C HIS A 115 -8.20 23.77 -53.18
N VAL A 116 -7.53 24.58 -52.37
CA VAL A 116 -7.03 24.15 -51.06
C VAL A 116 -8.22 24.05 -50.11
N LEU A 117 -8.56 22.81 -49.75
CA LEU A 117 -9.21 22.49 -48.48
C LEU A 117 -8.52 21.24 -47.95
N ASP A 118 -7.55 21.45 -47.07
CA ASP A 118 -6.90 20.40 -46.28
C ASP A 118 -7.97 19.70 -45.46
N ARG A 119 -8.47 18.58 -45.98
CA ARG A 119 -9.38 17.70 -45.26
C ARG A 119 -8.49 17.00 -44.25
N PRO A 120 -8.58 17.32 -42.93
CA PRO A 120 -7.61 16.84 -41.98
C PRO A 120 -7.58 15.32 -42.07
N ALA A 121 -6.41 14.78 -42.38
CA ALA A 121 -6.19 13.35 -42.34
C ALA A 121 -6.72 12.89 -40.97
N VAL A 122 -7.66 11.94 -40.98
CA VAL A 122 -8.15 11.35 -39.75
C VAL A 122 -6.94 10.66 -39.14
N ARG A 123 -6.27 11.37 -38.23
CA ARG A 123 -5.35 10.78 -37.28
C ARG A 123 -6.22 9.86 -36.46
N GLN A 124 -6.28 8.61 -36.92
CA GLN A 124 -6.74 7.48 -36.14
C GLN A 124 -5.75 7.36 -34.97
N LEU A 125 -6.01 8.19 -33.95
CA LEU A 125 -5.35 8.12 -32.66
C LEU A 125 -5.59 6.70 -32.19
N SER A 126 -4.48 5.95 -32.09
CA SER A 126 -4.49 4.55 -31.71
C SER A 126 -5.33 4.39 -30.45
N LEU A 127 -6.48 3.70 -30.56
CA LEU A 127 -7.43 3.50 -29.46
C LEU A 127 -6.87 2.58 -28.36
N PHE A 128 -5.63 2.11 -28.52
CA PHE A 128 -4.78 1.63 -27.43
C PHE A 128 -4.25 2.82 -26.61
N GLY A 129 -5.18 3.62 -26.09
CA GLY A 129 -4.90 4.53 -24.99
C GLY A 129 -4.40 3.70 -23.82
N VAL A 130 -3.20 4.04 -23.34
CA VAL A 130 -2.68 3.54 -22.05
C VAL A 130 -3.80 3.66 -21.02
N GLU A 131 -4.13 2.57 -20.32
CA GLU A 131 -5.22 2.54 -19.34
C GLU A 131 -5.00 3.60 -18.24
N ALA A 132 -5.53 4.79 -18.46
CA ALA A 132 -5.82 5.77 -17.44
C ALA A 132 -7.02 5.26 -16.62
N ASN A 133 -6.80 4.14 -15.92
CA ASN A 133 -7.82 3.50 -15.12
C ASN A 133 -8.19 4.45 -13.98
N ASP A 134 -9.46 4.88 -13.94
CA ASP A 134 -9.94 5.84 -12.97
C ASP A 134 -9.68 5.36 -11.53
N PRO A 135 -9.25 6.23 -10.62
CA PRO A 135 -8.87 5.85 -9.27
C PRO A 135 -10.06 5.23 -8.53
N ALA A 136 -9.99 3.92 -8.29
CA ALA A 136 -11.09 3.13 -7.76
C ALA A 136 -10.88 2.79 -6.28
N THR A 137 -11.97 2.60 -5.52
CA THR A 137 -11.88 2.15 -4.12
C THR A 137 -11.25 0.75 -3.99
N GLY A 138 -11.38 -0.09 -5.03
CA GLY A 138 -10.73 -1.40 -5.15
C GLY A 138 -9.19 -1.36 -5.28
N ASP A 139 -8.59 -0.19 -5.49
CA ASP A 139 -7.13 -0.03 -5.49
C ASP A 139 -6.54 -0.10 -4.07
N LEU A 140 -7.35 0.20 -3.06
CA LEU A 140 -6.92 0.13 -1.65
C LEU A 140 -6.54 -1.29 -1.21
N ALA A 141 -6.86 -2.31 -2.02
CA ALA A 141 -6.26 -3.63 -1.94
C ALA A 141 -4.70 -3.60 -1.93
N GLY A 142 -4.08 -2.59 -2.53
CA GLY A 142 -2.63 -2.34 -2.44
C GLY A 142 -2.17 -1.90 -1.04
N LEU A 143 -2.98 -1.11 -0.31
CA LEU A 143 -2.70 -0.83 1.10
C LEU A 143 -2.86 -2.09 1.95
N LEU A 144 -3.87 -2.91 1.67
CA LEU A 144 -4.14 -4.15 2.41
C LEU A 144 -3.10 -5.25 2.15
N ALA A 145 -2.49 -5.29 0.96
CA ALA A 145 -1.30 -6.10 0.69
C ALA A 145 -0.08 -5.64 1.50
N GLY A 146 -0.01 -4.35 1.82
CA GLY A 146 0.97 -3.76 2.73
C GLY A 146 0.49 -3.70 4.20
N PRO A 147 0.93 -2.69 4.98
CA PRO A 147 0.58 -2.53 6.40
C PRO A 147 -0.80 -1.90 6.64
N GLY A 148 -1.68 -1.87 5.62
CA GLY A 148 -3.02 -1.31 5.74
C GLY A 148 -3.97 -2.30 6.38
N GLU A 149 -4.72 -1.81 7.37
CA GLU A 149 -5.79 -2.53 8.05
C GLU A 149 -7.16 -2.12 7.52
N VAL A 150 -8.13 -3.05 7.59
CA VAL A 150 -9.54 -2.77 7.28
C VAL A 150 -10.45 -3.30 8.38
N VAL A 151 -11.35 -2.44 8.85
CA VAL A 151 -12.33 -2.75 9.89
C VAL A 151 -13.74 -2.55 9.36
N ARG A 152 -14.66 -3.46 9.68
CA ARG A 152 -16.09 -3.39 9.33
C ARG A 152 -16.94 -3.00 10.53
N MET A 153 -18.00 -2.22 10.29
CA MET A 153 -19.01 -1.86 11.30
C MET A 153 -20.33 -1.53 10.60
N GLY A 154 -21.43 -2.17 10.99
CA GLY A 154 -22.78 -1.81 10.50
C GLY A 154 -22.94 -1.75 8.98
N GLY A 155 -22.36 -2.71 8.23
CA GLY A 155 -22.37 -2.70 6.76
C GLY A 155 -21.40 -1.71 6.10
N THR A 156 -20.77 -0.81 6.86
CA THR A 156 -19.69 0.06 6.39
C THR A 156 -18.31 -0.55 6.67
N ALA A 157 -17.27 0.01 6.04
CA ALA A 157 -15.89 -0.29 6.39
C ALA A 157 -15.01 0.96 6.38
N ARG A 158 -13.87 0.85 7.06
CA ARG A 158 -12.80 1.86 7.13
C ARG A 158 -11.45 1.19 6.89
N VAL A 159 -10.62 1.77 6.04
CA VAL A 159 -9.19 1.46 5.93
C VAL A 159 -8.37 2.42 6.82
N SER A 160 -7.39 1.87 7.53
CA SER A 160 -6.40 2.62 8.34
C SER A 160 -4.99 2.10 8.11
N ILE A 161 -4.01 3.01 8.07
CA ILE A 161 -2.60 2.72 7.77
C ILE A 161 -1.71 3.55 8.70
N VAL A 162 -0.61 2.96 9.15
CA VAL A 162 0.44 3.66 9.91
C VAL A 162 1.60 3.94 8.98
N VAL A 163 2.10 5.18 8.98
CA VAL A 163 3.21 5.61 8.13
C VAL A 163 4.29 6.29 8.95
N ASP A 164 5.53 6.20 8.49
CA ASP A 164 6.77 6.62 9.15
C ASP A 164 7.32 7.98 8.67
N ALA A 165 6.53 8.75 7.92
CA ALA A 165 6.91 10.08 7.46
C ALA A 165 5.70 10.93 7.05
N ALA A 166 5.72 12.22 7.38
CA ALA A 166 4.64 13.16 7.07
C ALA A 166 4.32 13.25 5.55
N TRP A 167 5.31 13.13 4.67
CA TRP A 167 5.07 13.17 3.22
C TRP A 167 4.11 12.07 2.75
N ARG A 168 4.17 10.89 3.37
CA ARG A 168 3.27 9.77 3.05
C ARG A 168 1.83 10.10 3.42
N VAL A 169 1.61 10.84 4.51
CA VAL A 169 0.28 11.35 4.88
C VAL A 169 -0.30 12.20 3.77
N HIS A 170 0.45 13.19 3.27
CA HIS A 170 0.00 14.05 2.17
C HIS A 170 -0.31 13.28 0.90
N VAL A 171 0.53 12.31 0.50
CA VAL A 171 0.28 11.46 -0.67
C VAL A 171 -0.98 10.61 -0.47
N LEU A 172 -1.12 9.93 0.67
CA LEU A 172 -2.28 9.06 0.95
C LEU A 172 -3.59 9.85 1.05
N VAL A 173 -3.59 11.02 1.69
CA VAL A 173 -4.78 11.89 1.74
C VAL A 173 -5.20 12.33 0.33
N ALA A 174 -4.25 12.70 -0.54
CA ALA A 174 -4.56 13.08 -1.93
C ALA A 174 -5.04 11.88 -2.78
N GLU A 175 -4.46 10.69 -2.60
CA GLU A 175 -4.89 9.45 -3.27
C GLU A 175 -6.28 8.98 -2.80
N LEU A 176 -6.62 9.17 -1.53
CA LEU A 176 -7.94 8.87 -0.98
C LEU A 176 -9.00 9.88 -1.45
N ALA A 177 -8.66 11.17 -1.45
CA ALA A 177 -9.54 12.23 -1.96
C ALA A 177 -9.89 11.99 -3.44
N ARG A 178 -8.92 11.60 -4.28
CA ARG A 178 -9.17 11.23 -5.69
C ARG A 178 -10.14 10.06 -5.88
N ARG A 179 -10.32 9.21 -4.87
CA ARG A 179 -11.28 8.09 -4.87
C ARG A 179 -12.65 8.48 -4.30
N GLY A 180 -12.84 9.75 -3.93
CA GLY A 180 -14.02 10.24 -3.23
C GLY A 180 -14.14 9.66 -1.82
N LEU A 181 -13.02 9.52 -1.10
CA LEU A 181 -12.95 9.03 0.27
C LEU A 181 -12.39 10.12 1.20
N SER A 182 -13.20 10.56 2.15
CA SER A 182 -12.75 11.45 3.22
C SER A 182 -11.69 10.73 4.08
N ALA A 183 -10.56 11.40 4.31
CA ALA A 183 -9.46 10.92 5.13
C ALA A 183 -9.24 11.83 6.33
N SER A 184 -8.89 11.23 7.47
CA SER A 184 -8.37 11.90 8.65
C SER A 184 -6.99 11.34 8.97
N TRP A 185 -6.13 12.15 9.58
CA TRP A 185 -4.82 11.72 10.06
C TRP A 185 -4.63 12.14 11.52
N ILE A 186 -3.80 11.39 12.25
CA ILE A 186 -3.43 11.65 13.64
C ILE A 186 -1.92 11.44 13.74
N GLY A 187 -1.19 12.43 14.27
CA GLY A 187 0.19 12.23 14.70
C GLY A 187 0.25 11.38 15.97
N ARG A 188 1.13 10.38 16.00
CA ARG A 188 1.50 9.62 17.20
C ARG A 188 2.93 10.00 17.61
N VAL A 189 3.40 9.36 18.67
CA VAL A 189 4.79 9.39 19.12
C VAL A 189 5.74 8.84 18.03
N GLU A 190 7.02 9.25 18.06
CA GLU A 190 8.11 8.72 17.22
C GLU A 190 7.90 8.81 15.69
N GLU A 191 7.45 9.97 15.20
CA GLU A 191 7.16 10.24 13.77
C GLU A 191 6.18 9.26 13.08
N GLN A 192 5.46 8.46 13.86
CA GLN A 192 4.40 7.61 13.32
C GLN A 192 3.13 8.44 13.11
N HIS A 193 2.55 8.36 11.92
CA HIS A 193 1.28 9.00 11.60
C HIS A 193 0.23 7.95 11.23
N GLY A 194 -0.92 7.98 11.88
CA GLY A 194 -2.07 7.14 11.52
C GLY A 194 -2.96 7.86 10.52
N VAL A 195 -3.06 7.37 9.29
CA VAL A 195 -4.03 7.84 8.27
C VAL A 195 -5.20 6.87 8.23
N ARG A 196 -6.43 7.37 8.21
CA ARG A 196 -7.64 6.55 8.17
C ARG A 196 -8.75 7.22 7.36
N THR A 197 -9.49 6.42 6.62
CA THR A 197 -10.72 6.87 5.96
C THR A 197 -11.82 7.14 6.99
N SER A 198 -12.89 7.84 6.59
CA SER A 198 -14.18 7.71 7.27
C SER A 198 -14.76 6.31 7.05
N TYR A 199 -15.66 5.86 7.93
CA TYR A 199 -16.48 4.68 7.65
C TYR A 199 -17.40 4.96 6.46
N THR A 200 -17.46 4.04 5.49
CA THR A 200 -18.31 4.17 4.31
C THR A 200 -18.74 2.82 3.74
N THR A 201 -19.91 2.77 3.11
CA THR A 201 -20.40 1.61 2.35
C THR A 201 -19.56 1.35 1.10
N ARG A 202 -18.88 2.35 0.52
CA ARG A 202 -18.02 2.20 -0.67
C ARG A 202 -16.80 1.30 -0.46
N LEU A 203 -16.45 1.02 0.80
CA LEU A 203 -15.38 0.10 1.21
C LEU A 203 -15.91 -1.29 1.64
N ALA A 204 -17.23 -1.47 1.74
CA ALA A 204 -17.81 -2.74 2.16
C ALA A 204 -17.41 -3.92 1.25
N PRO A 205 -17.42 -3.82 -0.09
CA PRO A 205 -17.00 -4.93 -0.97
C PRO A 205 -15.53 -5.32 -0.77
N LEU A 206 -14.64 -4.33 -0.65
CA LEU A 206 -13.22 -4.54 -0.37
C LEU A 206 -13.01 -5.26 0.97
N SER A 207 -13.69 -4.79 2.02
CA SER A 207 -13.59 -5.41 3.35
C SER A 207 -14.16 -6.83 3.40
N ALA A 208 -15.20 -7.13 2.62
CA ALA A 208 -15.80 -8.45 2.55
C ALA A 208 -14.91 -9.46 1.79
N SER A 209 -14.21 -9.02 0.74
CA SER A 209 -13.28 -9.90 0.02
C SER A 209 -12.01 -10.19 0.82
N TRP A 210 -11.50 -9.22 1.58
CA TRP A 210 -10.23 -9.30 2.32
C TRP A 210 -10.28 -9.83 3.76
N LEU A 211 -11.44 -9.85 4.44
CA LEU A 211 -11.52 -10.32 5.83
C LEU A 211 -12.06 -11.75 5.93
N ARG A 212 -11.47 -12.55 6.81
CA ARG A 212 -11.98 -13.85 7.27
C ARG A 212 -12.04 -13.82 8.79
N GLY A 213 -13.22 -13.51 9.33
CA GLY A 213 -13.35 -13.05 10.72
C GLY A 213 -12.63 -11.72 10.90
N THR A 214 -11.70 -11.67 11.86
CA THR A 214 -10.79 -10.53 12.09
C THR A 214 -9.51 -10.60 11.28
N ALA A 215 -9.16 -11.76 10.70
CA ALA A 215 -7.91 -11.94 9.98
C ALA A 215 -7.98 -11.37 8.56
N LYS A 216 -6.97 -10.59 8.17
CA LYS A 216 -6.76 -10.17 6.78
C LYS A 216 -6.23 -11.35 5.95
N ARG A 217 -6.78 -11.54 4.75
CA ARG A 217 -6.36 -12.54 3.75
C ARG A 217 -6.66 -11.99 2.34
N PRO A 218 -5.70 -12.02 1.38
CA PRO A 218 -5.99 -11.65 0.00
C PRO A 218 -7.07 -12.58 -0.58
N PRO A 219 -8.02 -12.06 -1.38
CA PRO A 219 -9.01 -12.90 -2.05
C PRO A 219 -8.34 -13.81 -3.10
N PRO A 220 -8.96 -14.96 -3.45
CA PRO A 220 -8.53 -15.77 -4.60
C PRO A 220 -8.47 -14.91 -5.87
N GLY A 221 -7.42 -15.10 -6.68
CA GLY A 221 -7.19 -14.26 -7.86
C GLY A 221 -6.76 -12.82 -7.56
N PHE A 222 -6.31 -12.52 -6.34
CA PHE A 222 -5.69 -11.22 -6.05
C PHE A 222 -4.52 -10.94 -6.99
N PHE A 223 -4.56 -9.77 -7.62
CA PHE A 223 -3.53 -9.28 -8.53
C PHE A 223 -3.08 -7.87 -8.13
N LEU A 224 -1.86 -7.52 -8.49
CA LEU A 224 -1.37 -6.15 -8.39
C LEU A 224 -1.51 -5.44 -9.74
N ASN A 225 -1.78 -4.15 -9.71
CA ASN A 225 -1.80 -3.25 -10.86
C ASN A 225 -1.09 -1.95 -10.46
N GLY A 226 -0.91 -1.02 -11.41
CA GLY A 226 -0.24 0.25 -11.14
C GLY A 226 -0.84 1.03 -9.95
N PRO A 227 -2.16 1.29 -9.94
CA PRO A 227 -2.82 1.96 -8.81
C PRO A 227 -2.64 1.28 -7.44
N ARG A 228 -2.73 -0.06 -7.36
CA ARG A 228 -2.49 -0.83 -6.11
C ARG A 228 -1.03 -0.70 -5.67
N LEU A 229 -0.07 -0.88 -6.59
CA LEU A 229 1.35 -0.70 -6.30
C LEU A 229 1.68 0.72 -5.84
N ARG A 230 1.08 1.73 -6.48
CA ARG A 230 1.28 3.15 -6.16
C ARG A 230 0.87 3.46 -4.72
N LEU A 231 -0.30 2.96 -4.29
CA LEU A 231 -0.76 3.10 -2.92
C LEU A 231 0.16 2.37 -1.93
N TRP A 232 0.60 1.15 -2.27
CA TRP A 232 1.53 0.39 -1.44
C TRP A 232 2.90 1.09 -1.31
N ALA A 233 3.46 1.59 -2.40
CA ALA A 233 4.70 2.36 -2.41
C ALA A 233 4.58 3.67 -1.60
N ALA A 234 3.45 4.38 -1.71
CA ALA A 234 3.17 5.58 -0.92
C ALA A 234 3.12 5.28 0.59
N ALA A 235 2.45 4.20 1.00
CA ALA A 235 2.34 3.83 2.42
C ALA A 235 3.63 3.22 3.00
N ALA A 236 4.32 2.38 2.23
CA ALA A 236 5.27 1.41 2.77
C ALA A 236 6.48 1.12 1.88
N GLY A 237 6.62 1.83 0.75
CA GLY A 237 7.77 1.73 -0.13
C GLY A 237 8.99 2.49 0.39
N ARG A 238 10.16 1.85 0.43
CA ARG A 238 11.45 2.44 0.84
C ARG A 238 12.49 2.16 -0.26
N ALA A 239 13.15 3.20 -0.75
CA ALA A 239 14.31 3.04 -1.60
C ALA A 239 15.55 2.65 -0.79
N GLU A 240 16.42 1.82 -1.37
CA GLU A 240 17.73 1.41 -0.85
C GLU A 240 18.76 1.51 -1.98
N GLN A 241 20.06 1.57 -1.65
CA GLN A 241 21.14 1.75 -2.63
C GLN A 241 21.10 0.78 -3.83
N LEU A 242 20.60 -0.44 -3.66
CA LEU A 242 20.57 -1.49 -4.69
C LEU A 242 19.17 -2.03 -5.00
N GLY A 243 18.11 -1.40 -4.47
CA GLY A 243 16.77 -1.95 -4.56
C GLY A 243 15.65 -1.06 -4.04
N PHE A 244 14.45 -1.63 -3.99
CA PHE A 244 13.27 -0.99 -3.41
C PHE A 244 12.52 -2.02 -2.57
N VAL A 245 12.21 -1.66 -1.32
CA VAL A 245 11.50 -2.51 -0.36
C VAL A 245 10.05 -2.06 -0.26
N LEU A 246 9.11 -2.99 -0.44
CA LEU A 246 7.70 -2.81 -0.15
C LEU A 246 7.38 -3.51 1.18
N ARG A 247 7.24 -2.76 2.28
CA ARG A 247 6.97 -3.36 3.60
C ARG A 247 5.56 -3.96 3.67
N LEU A 248 5.46 -5.09 4.35
CA LEU A 248 4.21 -5.82 4.62
C LEU A 248 3.70 -5.45 6.03
N GLY A 249 2.48 -5.82 6.36
CA GLY A 249 2.01 -5.76 7.75
C GLY A 249 2.62 -6.88 8.59
N PRO A 250 3.11 -6.61 9.82
CA PRO A 250 3.77 -7.61 10.65
C PRO A 250 2.81 -8.67 11.23
N ALA A 251 1.52 -8.37 11.34
CA ALA A 251 0.49 -9.31 11.79
C ALA A 251 -0.04 -10.21 10.65
N ASP A 252 0.46 -10.04 9.41
CA ASP A 252 -0.17 -10.55 8.19
C ASP A 252 0.57 -11.71 7.54
N GLU A 253 1.28 -12.54 8.31
CA GLU A 253 2.13 -13.63 7.79
C GLU A 253 1.42 -14.51 6.74
N GLY A 254 0.18 -14.93 7.03
CA GLY A 254 -0.67 -15.70 6.09
C GLY A 254 -1.18 -14.92 4.87
N CYS A 255 -0.77 -13.67 4.66
CA CYS A 255 -0.94 -12.91 3.42
C CYS A 255 0.34 -12.86 2.58
N TRP A 256 1.52 -13.00 3.19
CA TRP A 256 2.79 -12.62 2.57
C TRP A 256 3.04 -13.43 1.29
N GLU A 257 2.94 -14.76 1.32
CA GLU A 257 3.13 -15.63 0.16
C GLU A 257 2.23 -15.25 -1.04
N ALA A 258 0.93 -15.04 -0.79
CA ALA A 258 -0.02 -14.66 -1.83
C ALA A 258 0.27 -13.27 -2.41
N VAL A 259 0.76 -12.33 -1.60
CA VAL A 259 1.23 -11.01 -2.07
C VAL A 259 2.52 -11.13 -2.88
N GLY A 260 3.44 -12.02 -2.48
CA GLY A 260 4.66 -12.34 -3.23
C GLY A 260 4.37 -12.97 -4.59
N ALA A 261 3.41 -13.90 -4.65
CA ALA A 261 2.93 -14.49 -5.90
C ALA A 261 2.31 -13.43 -6.82
N ALA A 262 1.51 -12.51 -6.28
CA ALA A 262 0.95 -11.39 -7.04
C ALA A 262 2.03 -10.42 -7.58
N LEU A 263 3.11 -10.17 -6.82
CA LEU A 263 4.28 -9.41 -7.27
C LEU A 263 5.06 -10.14 -8.38
N ALA A 264 5.26 -11.45 -8.24
CA ALA A 264 5.94 -12.27 -9.24
C ALA A 264 5.14 -12.33 -10.56
N ALA A 265 3.80 -12.44 -10.49
CA ALA A 265 2.91 -12.47 -11.66
C ALA A 265 3.01 -11.20 -12.52
N ILE A 266 3.21 -10.03 -11.90
CA ILE A 266 3.46 -8.76 -12.63
C ILE A 266 4.95 -8.54 -12.97
N GLY A 267 5.79 -9.57 -12.87
CA GLY A 267 7.21 -9.52 -13.20
C GLY A 267 8.06 -8.65 -12.28
N LEU A 268 7.63 -8.48 -11.02
CA LEU A 268 8.38 -7.85 -9.93
C LEU A 268 8.72 -8.86 -8.81
N PRO A 269 9.36 -10.02 -9.11
CA PRO A 269 9.74 -10.95 -8.05
C PRO A 269 10.73 -10.27 -7.10
N GLY A 270 10.34 -10.17 -5.84
CA GLY A 270 11.14 -9.65 -4.74
C GLY A 270 11.54 -10.76 -3.77
N VAL A 271 12.63 -10.54 -3.04
CA VAL A 271 13.04 -11.41 -1.93
C VAL A 271 12.26 -10.98 -0.69
N LEU A 272 11.61 -11.93 0.00
CA LEU A 272 10.98 -11.64 1.29
C LEU A 272 12.08 -11.39 2.33
N LEU A 273 11.95 -10.30 3.09
CA LEU A 273 12.85 -9.93 4.17
C LEU A 273 12.27 -10.38 5.50
N ASP A 274 13.09 -11.04 6.31
CA ASP A 274 12.75 -11.38 7.69
C ASP A 274 12.66 -10.12 8.56
N PRO A 275 11.92 -10.13 9.68
CA PRO A 275 11.81 -8.99 10.60
C PRO A 275 13.16 -8.42 11.05
N GLY A 276 14.16 -9.27 11.30
CA GLY A 276 15.52 -8.83 11.68
C GLY A 276 16.32 -8.15 10.57
N ALA A 277 15.93 -8.29 9.30
CA ALA A 277 16.62 -7.74 8.13
C ALA A 277 16.00 -6.41 7.62
N GLY A 278 15.19 -5.74 8.45
CA GLY A 278 14.37 -4.59 8.07
C GLY A 278 13.00 -4.97 7.47
N GLY A 279 12.57 -6.22 7.66
CA GLY A 279 11.26 -6.72 7.25
C GLY A 279 10.16 -6.56 8.32
N PRO A 280 8.98 -7.17 8.09
CA PRO A 280 8.64 -7.95 6.91
C PRO A 280 8.39 -7.07 5.68
N GLY A 281 8.87 -7.51 4.52
CA GLY A 281 8.73 -6.77 3.27
C GLY A 281 9.36 -7.44 2.07
N TYR A 282 8.96 -7.07 0.85
CA TYR A 282 9.57 -7.59 -0.38
C TYR A 282 10.62 -6.62 -0.92
N ARG A 283 11.89 -7.07 -0.99
CA ARG A 283 13.01 -6.35 -1.61
C ARG A 283 13.10 -6.69 -3.11
N ILE A 284 12.79 -5.71 -3.95
CA ILE A 284 12.93 -5.79 -5.41
C ILE A 284 14.31 -5.26 -5.80
N THR A 285 15.09 -6.03 -6.56
CA THR A 285 16.44 -5.66 -7.00
C THR A 285 16.62 -5.82 -8.51
N GLY A 286 17.63 -5.14 -9.06
CA GLY A 286 18.01 -5.24 -10.46
C GLY A 286 17.31 -4.23 -11.38
N ARG A 287 18.08 -3.62 -12.28
CA ARG A 287 17.68 -2.45 -13.09
C ARG A 287 16.35 -2.62 -13.84
N ARG A 288 16.15 -3.76 -14.53
CA ARG A 288 14.89 -4.03 -15.28
C ARG A 288 13.65 -4.10 -14.38
N ARG A 289 13.77 -4.65 -13.16
CA ARG A 289 12.64 -4.75 -12.22
C ARG A 289 12.34 -3.39 -11.60
N LEU A 290 13.37 -2.62 -11.25
CA LEU A 290 13.21 -1.26 -10.73
C LEU A 290 12.63 -0.29 -11.76
N ALA A 291 13.03 -0.40 -13.03
CA ALA A 291 12.43 0.35 -14.13
C ALA A 291 10.94 0.01 -14.30
N ARG A 292 10.58 -1.29 -14.32
CA ARG A 292 9.19 -1.75 -14.38
C ARG A 292 8.36 -1.33 -13.15
N LEU A 293 8.96 -1.31 -11.96
CA LEU A 293 8.30 -0.81 -10.76
C LEU A 293 7.99 0.68 -10.89
N ALA A 294 8.94 1.49 -11.37
CA ALA A 294 8.74 2.91 -11.61
C ALA A 294 7.66 3.17 -12.67
N GLU A 295 7.68 2.42 -13.78
CA GLU A 295 6.65 2.45 -14.84
C GLU A 295 5.25 2.14 -14.28
N LEU A 296 5.10 1.06 -13.52
CA LEU A 296 3.80 0.67 -12.94
C LEU A 296 3.31 1.61 -11.84
N VAL A 297 4.20 2.11 -10.98
CA VAL A 297 3.85 3.06 -9.90
C VAL A 297 3.53 4.45 -10.45
N GLY A 298 4.14 4.82 -11.57
CA GLY A 298 3.97 6.12 -12.22
C GLY A 298 4.60 7.29 -11.47
N ASP A 299 4.35 8.50 -12.00
CA ASP A 299 5.05 9.73 -11.61
C ASP A 299 5.09 10.01 -10.11
N ARG A 300 6.24 10.50 -9.64
CA ARG A 300 6.45 10.90 -8.25
C ARG A 300 5.42 11.97 -7.84
N PRO A 301 4.58 11.72 -6.82
CA PRO A 301 3.69 12.76 -6.30
C PRO A 301 4.53 13.88 -5.66
N PRO A 302 4.15 15.16 -5.80
CA PRO A 302 5.03 16.29 -5.50
C PRO A 302 5.56 16.31 -4.07
N ALA A 303 4.77 15.82 -3.10
CA ALA A 303 5.13 15.73 -1.69
C ALA A 303 6.20 14.67 -1.38
N ALA A 304 6.33 13.60 -2.17
CA ALA A 304 7.29 12.53 -1.89
C ALA A 304 8.72 12.96 -2.25
N PRO A 305 9.73 12.80 -1.38
CA PRO A 305 11.13 13.12 -1.72
C PRO A 305 11.61 12.30 -2.94
N PRO A 306 12.42 12.87 -3.85
CA PRO A 306 12.92 12.16 -5.04
C PRO A 306 13.55 10.81 -4.70
N ALA A 307 14.52 10.79 -3.78
CA ALA A 307 15.22 9.59 -3.34
C ALA A 307 14.37 8.56 -2.58
N GLN A 308 13.06 8.79 -2.37
CA GLN A 308 12.16 7.86 -1.68
C GLN A 308 11.06 7.28 -2.59
N TRP A 309 11.00 7.66 -3.87
CA TRP A 309 10.00 7.17 -4.82
C TRP A 309 10.63 6.29 -5.92
N PRO A 310 9.96 5.21 -6.40
CA PRO A 310 10.45 4.42 -7.53
C PRO A 310 10.74 5.29 -8.76
N GLY A 311 11.94 5.14 -9.34
CA GLY A 311 12.37 5.93 -10.50
C GLY A 311 12.83 7.35 -10.18
N GLY A 312 12.75 7.78 -8.91
CA GLY A 312 13.45 8.97 -8.45
C GLY A 312 14.96 8.72 -8.47
N VAL A 313 15.64 9.35 -9.43
CA VAL A 313 17.09 9.32 -9.55
C VAL A 313 17.71 9.97 -8.31
N ALA A 314 18.70 9.31 -7.72
CA ALA A 314 19.64 9.87 -6.76
C ALA A 314 20.93 10.27 -7.48
#